data_AF-A0AAN7A4F4-F1
#
_entry.id   AF-A0AAN7A4F4-F1
#
_cell.length_a   1.000
_cell.length_b   1.000
_cell.length_c   1.000
_cell.angle_alpha   90.00
_cell.angle_beta   90.00
_cell.angle_gamma   90.00
#
_symmetry.space_group_name_H-M   'P 1'
#
loop_
_entity.id
_entity.type
_entity.pdbx_description
1 polymer ?
#
loop_
_entity_poly.entity_id
_entity_poly.type
_entity_poly.pdbx_seq_one_letter_code
_entity_poly.pdbx_strand_id
1 'polypeptide(L)'
;MGSTTIIRGFKLSVATLDAFLSANNVDETYGTPPFYEHHLEEKDPISKLLFSKISRFDPNADKNTFRVLIPSIEGMGRAKTAYVAYAWAAVRAHREVKMDEDLPEEIPKGFEELRQEILSYSGKGDVEEEDRIQEEGKMGIYLVVTFDIRGFYGEEFSSKEGL
;
A
#
# COMPACT_ATOMS: atom_id res chain seq x y z
N MET A 1 12.14 -7.33 -12.92
CA MET A 1 12.25 -5.85 -13.02
C MET A 1 11.66 -5.24 -11.75
N GLY A 2 12.29 -4.21 -11.19
CA GLY A 2 11.76 -3.48 -10.03
C GLY A 2 10.98 -2.23 -10.44
N SER A 3 10.11 -1.73 -9.56
CA SER A 3 9.51 -0.39 -9.68
C SER A 3 9.85 0.43 -8.45
N THR A 4 9.88 1.74 -8.64
CA THR A 4 9.81 2.69 -7.55
C THR A 4 8.40 3.24 -7.51
N THR A 5 7.77 3.27 -6.35
CA THR A 5 6.44 3.87 -6.19
C THR A 5 6.55 5.01 -5.19
N ILE A 6 6.05 6.18 -5.59
CA ILE A 6 5.85 7.29 -4.66
C ILE A 6 4.47 7.09 -4.05
N ILE A 7 4.38 7.19 -2.73
CA ILE A 7 3.12 7.00 -2.02
C ILE A 7 2.87 8.17 -1.08
N ARG A 8 1.59 8.49 -0.89
CA ARG A 8 1.10 9.25 0.26
C ARG A 8 0.27 8.31 1.13
N GLY A 9 0.60 8.25 2.40
CA GLY A 9 0.07 7.21 3.29
C GLY A 9 0.82 7.15 4.61
N PHE A 10 0.81 5.99 5.26
CA PHE A 10 1.59 5.75 6.48
C PHE A 10 2.42 4.47 6.40
N LYS A 11 3.50 4.43 7.19
CA LYS A 11 4.34 3.25 7.40
C LYS A 11 3.88 2.46 8.62
N LEU A 12 4.04 1.15 8.59
CA LEU A 12 3.76 0.24 9.71
C LEU A 12 4.69 -0.97 9.67
N SER A 13 4.85 -1.65 10.80
CA SER A 13 5.54 -2.94 10.83
C SER A 13 4.74 -3.98 10.04
N VAL A 14 5.46 -4.89 9.39
CA VAL A 14 4.85 -6.05 8.73
C VAL A 14 4.11 -6.91 9.72
N ALA A 15 4.62 -7.06 10.95
CA ALA A 15 3.94 -7.81 12.00
C ALA A 15 2.57 -7.22 12.37
N THR A 16 2.47 -5.89 12.49
CA THR A 16 1.18 -5.22 12.74
C THR A 16 0.22 -5.37 11.56
N LEU A 17 0.74 -5.26 10.33
CA LEU A 17 -0.05 -5.52 9.12
C LEU A 17 -0.59 -6.96 9.12
N ASP A 18 0.28 -7.94 9.33
CA ASP A 18 -0.07 -9.36 9.27
C ASP A 18 -1.10 -9.72 10.35
N ALA A 19 -0.94 -9.20 11.58
CA ALA A 19 -1.94 -9.35 12.63
C ALA A 19 -3.32 -8.76 12.25
N PHE A 20 -3.34 -7.60 11.58
CA PHE A 20 -4.56 -7.00 11.05
C PHE A 20 -5.18 -7.85 9.92
N LEU A 21 -4.37 -8.36 9.00
CA LEU A 21 -4.85 -9.21 7.89
C LEU A 21 -5.45 -10.52 8.42
N SER A 22 -4.72 -11.20 9.30
CA SER A 22 -5.11 -12.46 9.95
C SER A 22 -6.45 -12.32 10.69
N ALA A 23 -6.62 -11.24 11.47
CA ALA A 23 -7.86 -10.95 12.18
C ALA A 23 -9.06 -10.67 11.26
N ASN A 24 -8.81 -10.35 9.98
CA ASN A 24 -9.84 -10.11 8.97
C ASN A 24 -9.94 -11.25 7.94
N ASN A 25 -9.36 -12.43 8.21
CA ASN A 25 -9.35 -13.61 7.32
C ASN A 25 -8.69 -13.35 5.94
N VAL A 26 -7.63 -12.53 5.93
CA VAL A 26 -6.78 -12.31 4.77
C VAL A 26 -5.39 -12.89 5.08
N ASP A 27 -4.78 -13.56 4.09
CA ASP A 27 -3.47 -14.17 4.24
C ASP A 27 -2.41 -13.12 4.63
N GLU A 28 -1.54 -13.52 5.56
CA GLU A 28 -0.40 -12.73 6.03
C GLU A 28 0.64 -12.57 4.91
N THR A 29 1.35 -11.45 4.92
CA THR A 29 2.34 -11.11 3.89
C THR A 29 3.72 -11.67 4.22
N TYR A 30 4.04 -11.80 5.51
CA TYR A 30 5.37 -12.14 6.02
C TYR A 30 6.47 -11.30 5.36
N GLY A 31 6.19 -10.02 5.08
CA GLY A 31 7.15 -9.10 4.47
C GLY A 31 7.43 -9.36 3.00
N THR A 32 6.56 -10.14 2.34
CA THR A 32 6.60 -10.39 0.90
C THR A 32 5.62 -9.45 0.19
N PRO A 33 6.05 -8.73 -0.87
CA PRO A 33 5.16 -7.86 -1.63
C PRO A 33 3.93 -8.61 -2.18
N PRO A 34 2.72 -8.03 -2.09
CA PRO A 34 1.54 -8.63 -2.70
C PRO A 34 1.64 -8.65 -4.23
N PHE A 35 0.87 -9.53 -4.88
CA PHE A 35 0.80 -9.60 -6.33
C PHE A 35 0.08 -8.38 -6.89
N TYR A 36 0.87 -7.44 -7.40
CA TYR A 36 0.40 -6.13 -7.76
C TYR A 36 -0.46 -6.08 -9.04
N GLU A 37 -0.36 -7.06 -9.94
CA GLU A 37 -1.25 -7.22 -11.11
C GLU A 37 -2.71 -7.36 -10.71
N HIS A 38 -2.93 -8.05 -9.59
CA HIS A 38 -4.26 -8.44 -9.13
C HIS A 38 -5.02 -7.27 -8.50
N HIS A 39 -4.38 -6.12 -8.33
CA HIS A 39 -4.99 -4.90 -7.79
C HIS A 39 -6.06 -4.33 -8.72
N LEU A 40 -5.74 -4.20 -10.01
CA LEU A 40 -6.64 -3.58 -11.01
C LEU A 40 -7.86 -4.46 -11.35
N GLU A 41 -7.79 -5.76 -11.06
CA GLU A 41 -8.83 -6.73 -11.43
C GLU A 41 -9.69 -7.19 -10.24
N GLU A 42 -9.66 -6.48 -9.11
CA GLU A 42 -10.30 -6.94 -7.86
C GLU A 42 -9.88 -8.37 -7.48
N LYS A 43 -8.62 -8.74 -7.71
CA LYS A 43 -8.10 -10.04 -7.30
C LYS A 43 -7.22 -9.93 -6.05
N ASP A 44 -6.85 -8.72 -5.64
CA ASP A 44 -6.08 -8.43 -4.43
C ASP A 44 -6.98 -8.40 -3.18
N PRO A 45 -6.91 -9.41 -2.29
CA PRO A 45 -7.74 -9.48 -1.09
C PRO A 45 -7.42 -8.37 -0.08
N ILE A 46 -6.17 -7.90 -0.04
CA ILE A 46 -5.74 -6.85 0.88
C ILE A 46 -6.42 -5.54 0.48
N SER A 47 -6.35 -5.17 -0.79
CA SER A 47 -6.96 -3.92 -1.27
C SER A 47 -8.49 -3.96 -1.18
N LYS A 48 -9.12 -5.13 -1.39
CA LYS A 48 -10.55 -5.33 -1.08
C LYS A 48 -10.87 -5.08 0.39
N LEU A 49 -10.05 -5.61 1.29
CA LEU A 49 -10.23 -5.40 2.73
C LEU A 49 -10.12 -3.91 3.06
N LEU A 50 -9.07 -3.22 2.62
CA LEU A 50 -8.89 -1.78 2.86
C LEU A 50 -10.09 -0.98 2.33
N PHE A 51 -10.49 -1.23 1.08
CA PHE A 51 -11.66 -0.58 0.49
C PHE A 51 -12.95 -0.84 1.28
N SER A 52 -13.18 -2.08 1.73
CA SER A 52 -14.37 -2.42 2.53
C SER A 52 -14.45 -1.72 3.89
N LYS A 53 -13.30 -1.30 4.44
CA LYS A 53 -13.23 -0.51 5.68
C LYS A 53 -13.51 0.96 5.38
N ILE A 54 -12.93 1.49 4.30
CA ILE A 54 -13.15 2.88 3.88
C ILE A 54 -14.58 3.13 3.41
N SER A 55 -15.18 2.20 2.65
CA SER A 55 -16.51 2.39 2.05
C SER A 55 -17.64 2.56 3.07
N ARG A 56 -17.39 2.18 4.34
CA ARG A 56 -18.29 2.45 5.48
C ARG A 56 -18.37 3.94 5.82
N PHE A 57 -17.31 4.69 5.54
CA PHE A 57 -17.19 6.12 5.80
C PHE A 57 -17.42 6.96 4.54
N ASP A 58 -16.98 6.45 3.39
CA ASP A 58 -17.14 7.06 2.08
C ASP A 58 -17.61 6.04 1.03
N PRO A 59 -18.93 5.95 0.76
CA PRO A 59 -19.49 5.05 -0.24
C PRO A 59 -19.03 5.32 -1.68
N ASN A 60 -18.48 6.51 -1.95
CA ASN A 60 -18.04 6.93 -3.28
C ASN A 60 -16.52 6.82 -3.48
N ALA A 61 -15.79 6.30 -2.48
CA ALA A 61 -14.35 6.14 -2.59
C ALA A 61 -13.97 5.27 -3.80
N ASP A 62 -12.87 5.59 -4.47
CA ASP A 62 -12.34 4.76 -5.55
C ASP A 62 -11.60 3.55 -4.95
N LYS A 63 -12.04 2.35 -5.35
CA LYS A 63 -11.46 1.07 -4.91
C LYS A 63 -10.00 0.89 -5.32
N ASN A 64 -9.54 1.59 -6.37
CA ASN A 64 -8.16 1.51 -6.86
C ASN A 64 -7.20 2.45 -6.12
N THR A 65 -7.71 3.26 -5.19
CA THR A 65 -6.92 4.25 -4.46
C THR A 65 -6.08 3.62 -3.34
N PHE A 66 -6.65 2.67 -2.60
CA PHE A 66 -6.04 2.11 -1.40
C PHE A 66 -5.17 0.90 -1.71
N ARG A 67 -3.97 0.86 -1.14
CA ARG A 67 -3.00 -0.20 -1.43
C ARG A 67 -2.01 -0.44 -0.31
N VAL A 68 -1.57 -1.69 -0.16
CA VAL A 68 -0.36 -2.02 0.61
C VAL A 68 0.85 -2.13 -0.30
N LEU A 69 1.94 -1.49 0.08
CA LEU A 69 3.25 -1.67 -0.53
C LEU A 69 4.23 -2.19 0.51
N ILE A 70 4.96 -3.25 0.14
CA ILE A 70 6.04 -3.81 0.94
C ILE A 70 7.32 -3.73 0.09
N PRO A 71 8.39 -3.09 0.57
CA PRO A 71 9.63 -2.96 -0.17
C PRO A 71 10.27 -4.33 -0.39
N SER A 72 10.97 -4.46 -1.50
CA SER A 72 11.74 -5.66 -1.84
C SER A 72 12.92 -5.24 -2.70
N ILE A 73 14.11 -5.77 -2.40
CA ILE A 73 15.33 -5.54 -3.17
C ILE A 73 16.06 -6.88 -3.26
N GLU A 74 16.61 -7.17 -4.45
CA GLU A 74 17.37 -8.39 -4.68
C GLU A 74 18.53 -8.55 -3.68
N GLY A 75 18.67 -9.73 -3.10
CA GLY A 75 19.72 -10.05 -2.13
C GLY A 75 19.49 -9.54 -0.70
N MET A 76 18.36 -8.87 -0.42
CA MET A 76 17.97 -8.51 0.95
C MET A 76 16.90 -9.46 1.52
N GLY A 77 16.88 -9.56 2.86
CA GLY A 77 15.86 -10.32 3.58
C GLY A 77 14.46 -9.72 3.43
N ARG A 78 13.46 -10.41 4.01
CA ARG A 78 12.07 -9.93 4.05
C ARG A 78 11.99 -8.55 4.70
N ALA A 79 11.14 -7.69 4.16
CA ALA A 79 10.94 -6.37 4.73
C ALA A 79 10.27 -6.46 6.11
N LYS A 80 10.70 -5.61 7.03
CA LYS A 80 10.03 -5.42 8.33
C LYS A 80 9.02 -4.26 8.29
N THR A 81 9.02 -3.46 7.23
CA THR A 81 8.15 -2.29 7.07
C THR A 81 7.22 -2.50 5.88
N ALA A 82 5.94 -2.21 6.08
CA ALA A 82 4.95 -2.07 5.05
C ALA A 82 4.44 -0.63 5.01
N TYR A 83 3.71 -0.29 3.96
CA TYR A 83 3.09 1.00 3.78
C TYR A 83 1.66 0.84 3.31
N VAL A 84 0.73 1.60 3.89
CA VAL A 84 -0.65 1.69 3.43
C VAL A 84 -0.82 3.05 2.77
N ALA A 85 -1.15 3.03 1.48
CA ALA A 85 -1.29 4.20 0.65
C ALA A 85 -2.76 4.57 0.44
N TYR A 86 -3.03 5.87 0.37
CA TYR A 86 -4.27 6.44 -0.18
C TYR A 86 -4.02 7.27 -1.44
N ALA A 87 -2.77 7.48 -1.82
CA ALA A 87 -2.40 7.99 -3.13
C ALA A 87 -1.06 7.40 -3.52
N TRP A 88 -0.87 7.07 -4.79
CA TRP A 88 0.37 6.43 -5.23
C TRP A 88 0.62 6.65 -6.73
N ALA A 89 1.89 6.78 -7.09
CA ALA A 89 2.35 6.93 -8.46
C ALA A 89 3.55 6.02 -8.72
N ALA A 90 3.40 5.08 -9.65
CA ALA A 90 4.48 4.18 -10.06
C ALA A 90 5.44 4.88 -11.02
N VAL A 91 6.73 4.76 -10.75
CA VAL A 91 7.86 5.29 -11.53
C VAL A 91 8.68 4.09 -12.03
N ARG A 92 8.71 3.91 -13.35
CA ARG A 92 9.51 2.84 -14.00
C ARG A 92 10.92 3.30 -14.35
N ALA A 93 11.03 4.41 -15.07
CA ALA A 93 12.31 5.01 -15.45
C ALA A 93 12.30 6.53 -15.23
N HIS A 94 11.20 7.18 -15.63
CA HIS A 94 10.95 8.60 -15.45
C HIS A 94 9.43 8.82 -15.40
N ARG A 95 8.98 9.76 -14.57
CA ARG A 95 7.58 10.24 -14.52
C ARG A 95 7.58 11.68 -14.03
N GLU A 96 6.83 12.55 -14.70
CA GLU A 96 6.42 13.83 -14.15
C GLU A 96 5.23 13.60 -13.21
N VAL A 97 5.35 14.04 -11.96
CA VAL A 97 4.32 13.83 -10.93
C VAL A 97 3.52 15.11 -10.79
N LYS A 98 2.23 15.03 -11.07
CA LYS A 98 1.30 16.13 -10.85
C LYS A 98 0.83 16.09 -9.41
N MET A 99 1.40 16.93 -8.54
CA MET A 99 1.18 16.83 -7.09
C MET A 99 -0.29 16.77 -6.68
N ASP A 100 -1.14 17.60 -7.28
CA ASP A 100 -2.57 17.68 -6.92
C ASP A 100 -3.40 16.49 -7.45
N GLU A 101 -2.98 15.87 -8.55
CA GLU A 101 -3.69 14.74 -9.18
C GLU A 101 -3.14 13.38 -8.69
N ASP A 102 -1.82 13.21 -8.70
CA ASP A 102 -1.15 11.94 -8.39
C ASP A 102 -0.95 11.71 -6.89
N LEU A 103 -0.75 12.79 -6.11
CA LEU A 103 -0.41 12.73 -4.68
C LEU A 103 -1.15 13.82 -3.87
N PRO A 104 -2.50 13.87 -3.96
CA PRO A 104 -3.31 14.89 -3.30
C PRO A 104 -3.02 14.97 -1.81
N GLU A 105 -3.02 16.20 -1.25
CA GLU A 105 -2.72 16.39 0.17
C GLU A 105 -3.87 16.01 1.10
N GLU A 106 -5.09 16.06 0.56
CA GLU A 106 -6.30 15.75 1.29
C GLU A 106 -6.33 14.25 1.64
N ILE A 107 -6.46 13.97 2.94
CA ILE A 107 -6.60 12.60 3.44
C ILE A 107 -8.05 12.16 3.17
N PRO A 108 -8.28 11.05 2.46
CA PRO A 108 -9.63 10.56 2.21
C PRO A 108 -10.36 10.24 3.51
N LYS A 109 -11.68 10.48 3.50
CA LYS A 109 -12.55 10.18 4.63
C LYS A 109 -12.48 8.70 4.98
N GLY A 110 -12.38 8.37 6.28
CA GLY A 110 -12.24 6.99 6.75
C GLY A 110 -10.79 6.49 6.80
N PHE A 111 -9.84 7.18 6.16
CA PHE A 111 -8.46 6.70 6.10
C PHE A 111 -7.74 6.81 7.45
N GLU A 112 -8.02 7.85 8.22
CA GLU A 112 -7.49 7.98 9.58
C GLU A 112 -8.09 6.92 10.51
N GLU A 113 -9.38 6.62 10.38
CA GLU A 113 -10.04 5.55 11.13
C GLU A 113 -9.45 4.17 10.79
N LEU A 114 -9.22 3.90 9.50
CA LEU A 114 -8.51 2.70 9.04
C LEU A 114 -7.10 2.63 9.61
N ARG A 115 -6.37 3.75 9.63
CA ARG A 115 -5.02 3.83 10.22
C ARG A 115 -5.07 3.46 11.71
N GLN A 116 -5.97 4.04 12.48
CA GLN A 116 -6.12 3.71 13.90
C GLN A 116 -6.54 2.25 14.13
N GLU A 117 -7.43 1.72 13.29
CA GLU A 117 -7.83 0.32 13.36
C GLU A 117 -6.64 -0.61 13.18
N ILE A 118 -5.83 -0.39 12.14
CA ILE A 118 -4.63 -1.21 11.87
C ILE A 118 -3.63 -1.07 13.03
N LEU A 119 -3.37 0.15 13.51
CA LEU A 119 -2.44 0.39 14.62
C LEU A 119 -2.91 -0.22 15.94
N SER A 120 -4.21 -0.48 16.11
CA SER A 120 -4.73 -1.21 17.27
C SER A 120 -4.24 -2.66 17.35
N TYR A 121 -3.63 -3.19 16.28
CA TYR A 121 -2.96 -4.49 16.25
C TYR A 121 -1.47 -4.41 16.59
N SER A 122 -0.90 -3.22 16.77
CA SER A 122 0.50 -3.07 17.18
C SER A 122 0.73 -3.73 18.54
N GLY A 123 1.75 -4.58 18.61
CA GLY A 123 2.09 -5.36 19.80
C GLY A 123 1.08 -6.46 20.16
N LYS A 124 0.11 -6.80 19.29
CA LYS A 124 -0.73 -7.98 19.44
C LYS A 124 -0.10 -9.17 18.70
N GLY A 125 0.03 -10.31 19.38
CA GLY A 125 0.66 -11.52 18.85
C GLY A 125 2.12 -11.71 19.30
N ASP A 126 2.79 -12.73 18.77
CA ASP A 126 4.20 -13.04 19.03
C ASP A 126 5.13 -12.11 18.23
N VAL A 127 4.90 -10.80 18.32
CA VAL A 127 5.72 -9.79 17.63
C VAL A 127 6.96 -9.52 18.46
N GLU A 128 8.11 -10.01 18.01
CA GLU A 128 9.38 -9.75 18.68
C GLU A 128 9.72 -8.26 18.66
N GLU A 129 10.46 -7.78 19.68
CA GLU A 129 10.87 -6.36 19.73
C GLU A 129 11.65 -5.93 18.49
N GLU A 130 12.36 -6.87 17.86
CA GLU A 130 13.11 -6.65 16.63
C GLU A 130 12.26 -6.43 15.37
N ASP A 131 10.95 -6.72 15.43
CA ASP A 131 10.01 -6.50 14.32
C ASP A 131 9.28 -5.15 14.42
N ARG A 132 9.52 -4.41 15.50
CA ARG A 132 9.00 -3.05 15.66
C ARG A 132 9.77 -2.07 14.77
N ILE A 133 9.03 -1.09 14.24
CA ILE A 133 9.62 -0.01 13.46
C ILE A 133 9.49 1.34 14.18
N GLN A 134 10.42 2.25 13.91
CA GLN A 134 10.34 3.61 14.44
C GLN A 134 9.23 4.41 13.75
N GLU A 135 8.49 5.18 14.55
CA GLU A 135 7.39 6.04 14.11
C GLU A 135 6.31 5.27 13.33
N GLU A 136 5.95 4.07 13.80
CA GLU A 136 4.83 3.31 13.28
C GLU A 136 3.55 4.17 13.24
N GLY A 137 2.84 4.13 12.11
CA GLY A 137 1.66 4.93 11.87
C GLY A 137 1.92 6.35 11.38
N LYS A 138 3.18 6.78 11.23
CA LYS A 138 3.50 8.12 10.75
C LYS A 138 3.02 8.34 9.32
N MET A 139 2.20 9.37 9.13
CA MET A 139 1.75 9.83 7.82
C MET A 139 2.89 10.57 7.09
N GLY A 140 2.95 10.42 5.77
CA GLY A 140 3.94 11.12 4.96
C GLY A 140 3.93 10.73 3.49
N ILE A 141 4.92 11.24 2.77
CA ILE A 141 5.26 10.81 1.43
C ILE A 141 6.46 9.87 1.52
N TYR A 142 6.37 8.71 0.88
CA TYR A 142 7.43 7.71 0.88
C TYR A 142 7.80 7.27 -0.54
N LEU A 143 9.05 6.90 -0.71
CA LEU A 143 9.57 6.26 -1.91
C LEU A 143 9.81 4.78 -1.60
N VAL A 144 9.06 3.90 -2.24
CA VAL A 144 9.12 2.45 -1.98
C VAL A 144 9.64 1.74 -3.23
N VAL A 145 10.76 1.04 -3.07
CA VAL A 145 11.34 0.19 -4.13
C VAL A 145 10.81 -1.23 -3.96
N THR A 146 10.21 -1.77 -5.01
CA THR A 146 9.71 -3.14 -5.06
C THR A 146 10.36 -3.87 -6.22
N PHE A 147 11.32 -4.74 -5.89
CA PHE A 147 11.95 -5.68 -6.82
C PHE A 147 11.04 -6.88 -7.04
N ASP A 148 11.13 -7.45 -8.24
CA ASP A 148 10.32 -8.57 -8.69
C ASP A 148 8.81 -8.27 -8.61
N ILE A 149 8.42 -7.13 -9.19
CA ILE A 149 7.01 -6.75 -9.32
C ILE A 149 6.27 -7.94 -9.95
N ARG A 150 5.39 -8.57 -9.18
CA ARG A 150 4.51 -9.59 -9.71
C ARG A 150 3.30 -8.89 -10.32
N GLY A 151 3.42 -8.50 -11.60
CA GLY A 151 2.32 -7.92 -12.37
C GLY A 151 2.62 -6.75 -13.28
N PHE A 152 1.78 -6.58 -14.31
CA PHE A 152 1.75 -5.39 -15.16
C PHE A 152 0.96 -4.23 -14.51
N TYR A 153 1.48 -3.01 -14.65
CA TYR A 153 0.92 -1.75 -14.12
C TYR A 153 0.46 -0.78 -15.23
N GLY A 154 0.47 -1.22 -16.48
CA GLY A 154 0.18 -0.34 -17.61
C GLY A 154 -1.11 -0.75 -18.30
N GLU A 155 -2.16 0.05 -18.16
CA GLU A 155 -2.79 0.49 -19.39
C GLU A 155 -1.84 1.52 -20.00
N GLU A 156 -1.38 1.28 -21.22
CA GLU A 156 -0.92 2.38 -22.05
C GLU A 156 -2.07 3.39 -22.06
N PHE A 157 -1.83 4.62 -21.62
CA PHE A 157 -2.63 5.73 -22.13
C PHE A 157 -2.36 5.77 -23.63
N SER A 158 -3.08 4.95 -24.39
CA SER A 158 -3.29 5.16 -25.80
C SER A 158 -3.97 6.51 -25.86
N SER A 159 -3.20 7.53 -26.23
CA SER A 159 -3.73 8.78 -26.73
C SER A 159 -4.55 8.46 -27.98
N LYS A 160 -5.77 7.96 -27.79
CA LYS A 160 -6.85 8.15 -28.75
C LYS A 160 -7.32 9.57 -28.59
N GLU A 161 -6.49 10.50 -29.06
CA GLU A 161 -6.83 11.81 -29.60
C GLU A 161 -5.52 12.56 -29.85
N GLY A 162 -5.22 12.80 -31.13
CA GLY A 162 -4.20 13.77 -31.54
C GLY A 162 -3.03 13.21 -32.36
N LEU A 163 -3.30 12.76 -33.59
CA LEU A 163 -2.72 13.28 -34.85
C LEU A 163 -3.24 12.48 -36.05
#